data_AF-A0A2D4SNL9-F1
#
_entry.id   AF-A0A2D4SNL9-F1
#
_cell.length_a   1.000
_cell.length_b   1.000
_cell.length_c   1.000
_cell.angle_alpha   90.00
_cell.angle_beta   90.00
_cell.angle_gamma   90.00
#
_symmetry.space_group_name_H-M   'P 1'
#
loop_
_entity.id
_entity.type
_entity.pdbx_description
1 polymer ?
#
loop_
_entity_poly.entity_id
_entity_poly.type
_entity_poly.pdbx_seq_one_letter_code
_entity_poly.pdbx_strand_id
1 'polypeptide(L)'
;MQSSEIEVSCFGYSQTVFSTHRPDRLCRGREYWIYQPEEVEEEVVFRTVISGTTILDQEIRHLSRGIRCSGHSLGDIVSVLFSQKIVGWVEEGDPNFIPSSACGVELYRMSRPNAKVNKWCARYEIKIDADELDDLVELGMDAWVVNPNKRAKTEPVPENRPYPAIIDEELNHPVLCEELRNAMFWLTGHRNPQNKHACFQPVAIPEVLKYCDALVLLHKDKHDVCLGIYTLDAEFEFSIDEIQEKLSSLVIPFSIPPMLARWDRALKEFYLEKHIEELSFLNTEDSEESEEDE
;
A
#
# COMPACT_ATOMS: atom_id res chain seq x y z
N MET A 1 -21.69 27.51 -24.50
CA MET A 1 -21.27 26.10 -24.53
C MET A 1 -20.14 25.98 -23.53
N GLN A 2 -20.40 25.42 -22.34
CA GLN A 2 -19.31 25.05 -21.43
C GLN A 2 -18.61 23.85 -22.08
N SER A 3 -17.33 24.02 -22.42
CA SER A 3 -16.48 22.88 -22.76
C SER A 3 -16.45 22.01 -21.51
N SER A 4 -16.97 20.79 -21.58
CA SER A 4 -16.77 19.81 -20.52
C SER A 4 -15.28 19.50 -20.49
N GLU A 5 -14.60 19.90 -19.41
CA GLU A 5 -13.23 19.46 -19.16
C GLU A 5 -13.24 17.93 -19.06
N ILE A 6 -12.42 17.26 -19.89
CA ILE A 6 -12.27 15.81 -19.83
C ILE A 6 -11.32 15.53 -18.68
N GLU A 7 -11.82 14.81 -17.69
CA GLU A 7 -11.06 14.34 -16.54
C GLU A 7 -10.81 12.83 -16.71
N VAL A 8 -9.55 12.41 -16.63
CA VAL A 8 -9.17 10.99 -16.76
C VAL A 8 -8.40 10.56 -15.53
N SER A 9 -9.00 9.64 -14.76
CA SER A 9 -8.36 8.95 -13.65
C SER A 9 -7.29 7.98 -14.18
N CYS A 10 -6.10 8.03 -13.58
CA CYS A 10 -4.96 7.24 -14.01
C CYS A 10 -4.26 6.60 -12.81
N PHE A 11 -3.90 5.32 -12.95
CA PHE A 11 -3.06 4.59 -12.01
C PHE A 11 -1.73 4.22 -12.63
N GLY A 12 -0.67 4.57 -11.94
CA GLY A 12 0.68 4.16 -12.28
C GLY A 12 1.10 2.99 -11.42
N TYR A 13 1.62 1.94 -12.02
CA TYR A 13 2.11 0.78 -11.27
C TYR A 13 3.51 0.34 -11.71
N SER A 14 4.24 -0.31 -10.81
CA SER A 14 5.54 -0.91 -11.10
C SER A 14 5.70 -2.20 -10.32
N GLN A 15 6.11 -3.28 -11.00
CA GLN A 15 6.39 -4.58 -10.40
C GLN A 15 7.90 -4.84 -10.43
N THR A 16 8.49 -5.15 -9.28
CA THR A 16 9.94 -5.26 -9.11
C THR A 16 10.28 -6.34 -8.10
N VAL A 17 11.48 -6.92 -8.18
CA VAL A 17 12.04 -7.69 -7.07
C VAL A 17 12.55 -6.71 -6.01
N PHE A 18 12.20 -6.96 -4.75
CA PHE A 18 12.56 -6.15 -3.60
C PHE A 18 13.72 -6.79 -2.83
N SER A 19 14.72 -5.97 -2.52
CA SER A 19 15.85 -6.35 -1.69
C SER A 19 15.70 -5.71 -0.31
N THR A 20 15.76 -6.50 0.77
CA THR A 20 15.71 -5.95 2.14
C THR A 20 16.96 -5.14 2.49
N HIS A 21 18.12 -5.50 1.89
CA HIS A 21 19.40 -4.81 2.04
C HIS A 21 19.49 -3.55 1.19
N ARG A 22 18.81 -3.55 0.03
CA ARG A 22 18.77 -2.43 -0.92
C ARG A 22 17.32 -2.14 -1.30
N PRO A 23 16.49 -1.64 -0.37
CA PRO A 23 15.05 -1.47 -0.58
C PRO A 23 14.69 -0.31 -1.53
N ASP A 24 15.71 0.21 -2.23
CA ASP A 24 15.71 1.41 -3.06
C ASP A 24 15.23 2.67 -2.35
N ARG A 25 15.29 3.79 -3.06
CA ARG A 25 14.70 5.04 -2.59
C ARG A 25 13.20 4.99 -2.79
N LEU A 26 12.47 5.46 -1.79
CA LEU A 26 11.06 5.82 -1.90
C LEU A 26 10.95 7.25 -2.47
N CYS A 27 9.80 7.91 -2.28
CA CYS A 27 9.62 9.28 -2.73
C CYS A 27 10.66 10.23 -2.08
N ARG A 28 11.51 10.83 -2.93
CA ARG A 28 12.66 11.65 -2.51
C ARG A 28 12.24 12.76 -1.54
N GLY A 29 12.81 12.75 -0.33
CA GLY A 29 12.54 13.78 0.68
C GLY A 29 11.20 13.62 1.41
N ARG A 30 10.41 12.58 1.10
CA ARG A 30 9.09 12.34 1.70
C ARG A 30 9.06 11.06 2.52
N GLU A 31 9.83 10.05 2.13
CA GLU A 31 9.89 8.77 2.83
C GLU A 31 11.25 8.09 2.66
N TYR A 32 11.64 7.32 3.67
CA TYR A 32 12.85 6.51 3.69
C TYR A 32 12.58 5.20 4.43
N TRP A 33 13.43 4.20 4.19
CA TRP A 33 13.46 2.98 4.99
C TRP A 33 14.21 3.20 6.29
N ILE A 34 13.84 2.45 7.33
CA ILE A 34 14.64 2.35 8.56
C ILE A 34 15.79 1.38 8.26
N TYR A 35 16.97 1.93 7.99
CA TYR A 35 18.15 1.14 7.65
C TYR A 35 18.67 0.35 8.85
N GLN A 36 18.95 -0.94 8.66
CA GLN A 36 19.69 -1.78 9.59
C GLN A 36 20.84 -2.51 8.87
N PRO A 37 21.98 -2.74 9.55
CA PRO A 37 23.13 -3.42 8.96
C PRO A 37 22.87 -4.92 8.68
N GLU A 38 23.62 -5.41 7.69
CA GLU A 38 23.48 -6.64 6.92
C GLU A 38 23.86 -7.92 7.72
N GLU A 39 22.89 -8.62 8.33
CA GLU A 39 23.13 -9.98 8.88
C GLU A 39 21.97 -10.97 8.61
N VAL A 40 20.98 -10.61 7.77
CA VAL A 40 19.83 -11.48 7.46
C VAL A 40 19.97 -12.08 6.07
N GLU A 41 19.68 -13.38 5.92
CA GLU A 41 19.57 -14.01 4.60
C GLU A 41 18.50 -13.32 3.76
N GLU A 42 18.80 -13.11 2.47
CA GLU A 42 17.90 -12.41 1.56
C GLU A 42 16.89 -13.39 0.95
N GLU A 43 15.63 -13.26 1.35
CA GLU A 43 14.51 -13.91 0.67
C GLU A 43 14.09 -13.08 -0.54
N VAL A 44 13.71 -13.75 -1.64
CA VAL A 44 13.21 -13.07 -2.83
C VAL A 44 11.79 -12.59 -2.56
N VAL A 45 11.63 -11.28 -2.42
CA VAL A 45 10.32 -10.63 -2.23
C VAL A 45 9.93 -9.94 -3.53
N PHE A 46 8.70 -10.12 -3.98
CA PHE A 46 8.12 -9.37 -5.09
C PHE A 46 7.37 -8.16 -4.54
N ARG A 47 7.60 -6.99 -5.15
CA ARG A 47 6.97 -5.73 -4.77
C ARG A 47 6.26 -5.11 -5.94
N THR A 48 5.00 -4.75 -5.72
CA THR A 48 4.23 -3.92 -6.63
C THR A 48 3.86 -2.61 -5.97
N VAL A 49 4.11 -1.50 -6.65
CA VAL A 49 3.79 -0.17 -6.15
C VAL A 49 2.75 0.46 -7.05
N ILE A 50 1.67 0.97 -6.47
CA ILE A 50 0.56 1.62 -7.20
C ILE A 50 0.36 3.04 -6.64
N SER A 51 0.30 4.03 -7.53
CA SER A 51 -0.02 5.43 -7.21
C SER A 51 -1.03 5.98 -8.23
N GLY A 52 -1.74 7.04 -7.87
CA GLY A 52 -2.82 7.62 -8.66
C GLY A 52 -2.54 9.05 -9.11
N THR A 53 -3.21 9.48 -10.17
CA THR A 53 -3.34 10.87 -10.58
C THR A 53 -4.59 11.07 -11.43
N THR A 54 -4.99 12.32 -11.58
CA THR A 54 -6.06 12.76 -12.47
C THR A 54 -5.45 13.67 -13.52
N ILE A 55 -5.76 13.42 -14.79
CA ILE A 55 -5.38 14.27 -15.90
C ILE A 55 -6.56 15.16 -16.26
N LEU A 56 -6.33 16.48 -16.19
CA LEU A 56 -7.23 17.49 -16.73
C LEU A 56 -6.68 17.99 -18.07
N ASP A 57 -7.57 18.30 -19.00
CA ASP A 57 -7.23 18.69 -20.39
C ASP A 57 -6.02 19.64 -20.45
N GLN A 58 -4.96 19.19 -21.14
CA GLN A 58 -3.67 19.89 -21.38
C GLN A 58 -2.68 20.02 -20.20
N GLU A 59 -3.02 19.63 -18.96
CA GLU A 59 -2.14 19.84 -17.79
C GLU A 59 -1.38 18.59 -17.32
N ILE A 60 -0.37 18.18 -18.09
CA ILE A 60 0.48 17.01 -17.74
C ILE A 60 1.68 17.39 -16.84
N ARG A 61 2.08 18.67 -16.80
CA ARG A 61 3.36 19.08 -16.16
C ARG A 61 3.32 19.18 -14.63
N HIS A 62 2.14 19.26 -14.02
CA HIS A 62 1.99 19.53 -12.58
C HIS A 62 1.01 18.60 -11.86
N LEU A 63 0.94 17.36 -12.33
CA LEU A 63 0.05 16.34 -11.77
C LEU A 63 0.23 16.15 -10.26
N SER A 64 -0.91 16.15 -9.55
CA SER A 64 -1.04 15.68 -8.18
C SER A 64 -0.84 14.16 -8.15
N ARG A 65 -0.23 13.60 -7.11
CA ARG A 65 0.22 12.20 -7.11
C ARG A 65 -0.04 11.52 -5.78
N GLY A 66 -0.61 10.34 -5.87
CA GLY A 66 -1.04 9.47 -4.79
C GLY A 66 -2.44 8.94 -5.08
N ILE A 67 -2.85 7.89 -4.37
CA ILE A 67 -4.08 7.15 -4.67
C ILE A 67 -5.28 8.09 -4.82
N ARG A 68 -5.59 8.93 -3.83
CA ARG A 68 -6.78 9.80 -3.89
C ARG A 68 -6.63 10.96 -4.87
N CYS A 69 -5.42 11.20 -5.40
CA CYS A 69 -5.22 12.14 -6.50
C CYS A 69 -5.77 11.61 -7.83
N SER A 70 -6.22 10.34 -7.90
CA SER A 70 -6.92 9.76 -9.07
C SER A 70 -8.43 9.95 -9.04
N GLY A 71 -8.98 10.55 -7.97
CA GLY A 71 -10.43 10.63 -7.76
C GLY A 71 -11.05 9.38 -7.11
N HIS A 72 -10.26 8.33 -6.85
CA HIS A 72 -10.70 7.11 -6.17
C HIS A 72 -10.23 7.05 -4.72
N SER A 73 -11.03 6.37 -3.90
CA SER A 73 -10.70 6.07 -2.50
C SER A 73 -9.63 4.96 -2.42
N LEU A 74 -8.96 4.81 -1.27
CA LEU A 74 -8.11 3.63 -1.05
C LEU A 74 -8.97 2.36 -1.05
N GLY A 75 -10.18 2.46 -0.50
CA GLY A 75 -11.16 1.38 -0.46
C GLY A 75 -11.53 0.85 -1.83
N ASP A 76 -11.72 1.74 -2.80
CA ASP A 76 -12.06 1.39 -4.18
C ASP A 76 -10.99 0.45 -4.75
N ILE A 77 -9.72 0.82 -4.61
CA ILE A 77 -8.59 0.04 -5.14
C ILE A 77 -8.42 -1.27 -4.38
N VAL A 78 -8.49 -1.24 -3.06
CA VAL A 78 -8.34 -2.45 -2.23
C VAL A 78 -9.45 -3.44 -2.51
N SER A 79 -10.69 -2.98 -2.73
CA SER A 79 -11.83 -3.84 -3.07
C SER A 79 -11.70 -4.51 -4.45
N VAL A 80 -10.96 -3.89 -5.36
CA VAL A 80 -10.64 -4.45 -6.67
C VAL A 80 -9.50 -5.46 -6.56
N LEU A 81 -8.43 -5.10 -5.86
CA LEU A 81 -7.21 -5.89 -5.78
C LEU A 81 -7.33 -7.14 -4.90
N PHE A 82 -8.16 -7.09 -3.86
CA PHE A 82 -8.21 -8.13 -2.84
C PHE A 82 -9.66 -8.53 -2.56
N SER A 83 -9.97 -9.81 -2.81
CA SER A 83 -11.23 -10.43 -2.40
C SER A 83 -11.12 -11.22 -1.09
N GLN A 84 -9.90 -11.39 -0.60
CA GLN A 84 -9.58 -12.15 0.61
C GLN A 84 -9.78 -11.29 1.86
N LYS A 85 -9.70 -11.95 3.03
CA LYS A 85 -9.76 -11.27 4.33
C LYS A 85 -8.54 -10.36 4.51
N ILE A 86 -8.77 -9.11 4.91
CA ILE A 86 -7.71 -8.16 5.23
C ILE A 86 -7.73 -7.82 6.73
N VAL A 87 -6.55 -7.69 7.33
CA VAL A 87 -6.40 -7.22 8.70
C VAL A 87 -5.42 -6.05 8.75
N GLY A 88 -5.92 -4.90 9.19
CA GLY A 88 -5.17 -3.68 9.43
C GLY A 88 -4.35 -3.74 10.71
N TRP A 89 -3.21 -3.06 10.67
CA TRP A 89 -2.30 -2.93 11.80
C TRP A 89 -2.02 -1.46 12.09
N VAL A 90 -2.19 -1.08 13.36
CA VAL A 90 -1.88 0.26 13.85
C VAL A 90 -0.88 0.13 14.98
N GLU A 91 0.27 0.77 14.87
CA GLU A 91 1.36 0.69 15.87
C GLU A 91 1.40 1.90 16.80
N GLU A 92 1.23 3.12 16.28
CA GLU A 92 1.35 4.38 17.03
C GLU A 92 0.03 5.19 17.04
N GLY A 93 -1.11 4.50 17.07
CA GLY A 93 -2.44 5.12 17.08
C GLY A 93 -2.68 6.02 18.29
N ASP A 94 -3.58 6.99 18.16
CA ASP A 94 -4.00 7.83 19.29
C ASP A 94 -4.94 7.05 20.22
N PRO A 95 -4.62 6.90 21.52
CA PRO A 95 -5.45 6.17 22.47
C PRO A 95 -6.89 6.68 22.61
N ASN A 96 -7.18 7.93 22.21
CA ASN A 96 -8.52 8.51 22.31
C ASN A 96 -9.40 8.20 21.10
N PHE A 97 -8.83 7.69 20.01
CA PHE A 97 -9.51 7.46 18.74
C PHE A 97 -9.40 6.00 18.28
N ILE A 98 -9.36 5.06 19.23
CA ILE A 98 -9.36 3.63 18.93
C ILE A 98 -10.77 3.23 18.45
N PRO A 99 -10.92 2.67 17.23
CA PRO A 99 -12.21 2.19 16.73
C PRO A 99 -12.81 1.12 17.64
N SER A 100 -14.14 1.06 17.74
CA SER A 100 -14.82 0.03 18.52
C SER A 100 -14.66 -1.39 17.94
N SER A 101 -14.32 -1.51 16.66
CA SER A 101 -14.00 -2.77 15.98
C SER A 101 -12.55 -3.22 16.19
N ALA A 102 -11.72 -2.41 16.86
CA ALA A 102 -10.33 -2.74 17.11
C ALA A 102 -10.21 -3.96 18.03
N CYS A 103 -9.27 -4.84 17.68
CA CYS A 103 -8.97 -6.08 18.36
C CYS A 103 -7.54 -6.06 18.91
N GLY A 104 -7.29 -6.82 19.98
CA GLY A 104 -5.93 -7.01 20.51
C GLY A 104 -5.23 -5.71 20.92
N VAL A 105 -5.99 -4.77 21.48
CA VAL A 105 -5.53 -3.42 21.81
C VAL A 105 -4.47 -3.44 22.93
N GLU A 106 -3.34 -2.82 22.68
CA GLU A 106 -2.23 -2.64 23.62
C GLU A 106 -1.94 -1.13 23.78
N LEU A 107 -1.96 -0.64 25.03
CA LEU A 107 -1.54 0.73 25.33
C LEU A 107 -0.13 0.73 25.90
N TYR A 108 0.73 1.57 25.35
CA TYR A 108 2.11 1.67 25.79
C TYR A 108 2.60 3.12 25.81
N ARG A 109 3.64 3.34 26.61
CA ARG A 109 4.32 4.64 26.68
C ARG A 109 5.51 4.63 25.74
N MET A 110 5.45 5.46 24.72
CA MET A 110 6.61 5.72 23.89
C MET A 110 7.44 6.83 24.54
N SER A 111 8.67 6.48 24.92
CA SER A 111 9.68 7.46 25.33
C SER A 111 10.46 7.91 24.10
N ARG A 112 10.39 9.20 23.79
CA ARG A 112 11.11 9.79 22.64
C ARG A 112 12.32 10.55 23.14
N PRO A 113 13.54 10.32 22.60
CA PRO A 113 14.70 11.12 22.95
C PRO A 113 14.40 12.61 22.70
N ASN A 114 14.62 13.46 23.72
CA ASN A 114 14.33 14.90 23.73
C ASN A 114 12.84 15.32 23.80
N ALA A 115 11.89 14.40 23.92
CA ALA A 115 10.51 14.78 24.25
C ALA A 115 10.37 15.01 25.76
N LYS A 116 9.79 16.15 26.14
CA LYS A 116 9.56 16.51 27.56
C LYS A 116 8.51 15.62 28.26
N VAL A 117 7.71 14.86 27.50
CA VAL A 117 6.60 14.04 28.01
C VAL A 117 6.56 12.72 27.23
N ASN A 118 6.36 11.60 27.94
CA ASN A 118 6.06 10.31 27.32
C ASN A 118 4.71 10.40 26.62
N LYS A 119 4.66 10.04 25.32
CA LYS A 119 3.40 9.95 24.58
C LYS A 119 2.79 8.58 24.85
N TRP A 120 1.50 8.53 25.20
CA TRP A 120 0.73 7.29 25.16
C TRP A 120 0.35 6.98 23.72
N CYS A 121 0.56 5.74 23.31
CA CYS A 121 0.20 5.21 22.01
C CYS A 121 -0.64 3.94 22.18
N ALA A 122 -1.45 3.68 21.17
CA ALA A 122 -2.21 2.45 21.04
C ALA A 122 -1.67 1.64 19.87
N ARG A 123 -1.44 0.36 20.12
CA ARG A 123 -1.29 -0.66 19.09
C ARG A 123 -2.56 -1.48 19.04
N TYR A 124 -3.07 -1.77 17.84
CA TYR A 124 -4.23 -2.61 17.68
C TYR A 124 -4.34 -3.17 16.27
N GLU A 125 -5.19 -4.17 16.12
CA GLU A 125 -5.54 -4.80 14.85
C GLU A 125 -6.98 -4.48 14.51
N ILE A 126 -7.32 -4.45 13.23
CA ILE A 126 -8.70 -4.24 12.79
C ILE A 126 -9.00 -5.11 11.58
N LYS A 127 -10.15 -5.81 11.58
CA LYS A 127 -10.63 -6.44 10.35
C LYS A 127 -11.15 -5.32 9.46
N ILE A 128 -10.61 -5.21 8.27
CA ILE A 128 -10.91 -4.09 7.38
C ILE A 128 -12.06 -4.48 6.46
N ASP A 129 -13.10 -3.66 6.46
CA ASP A 129 -14.01 -3.54 5.32
C ASP A 129 -13.50 -2.38 4.43
N ALA A 130 -13.53 -2.57 3.10
CA ALA A 130 -12.82 -1.69 2.17
C ALA A 130 -13.30 -0.22 2.25
N ASP A 131 -14.57 0.00 2.54
CA ASP A 131 -15.19 1.32 2.69
C ASP A 131 -14.70 2.10 3.93
N GLU A 132 -14.15 1.42 4.94
CA GLU A 132 -13.61 2.04 6.15
C GLU A 132 -12.12 2.44 6.00
N LEU A 133 -11.46 2.02 4.91
CA LEU A 133 -10.01 2.06 4.80
C LEU A 133 -9.44 3.47 4.90
N ASP A 134 -10.04 4.45 4.24
CA ASP A 134 -9.58 5.84 4.29
C ASP A 134 -9.68 6.44 5.70
N ASP A 135 -10.76 6.17 6.43
CA ASP A 135 -10.94 6.63 7.81
C ASP A 135 -9.89 6.00 8.73
N LEU A 136 -9.61 4.70 8.57
CA LEU A 136 -8.59 3.99 9.36
C LEU A 136 -7.19 4.54 9.10
N VAL A 137 -6.89 4.98 7.88
CA VAL A 137 -5.62 5.62 7.54
C VAL A 137 -5.46 6.96 8.24
N GLU A 138 -6.52 7.76 8.32
CA GLU A 138 -6.52 9.01 9.09
C GLU A 138 -6.32 8.76 10.60
N LEU A 139 -6.73 7.58 11.09
CA LEU A 139 -6.47 7.11 12.47
C LEU A 139 -5.05 6.56 12.69
N GLY A 140 -4.22 6.54 11.65
CA GLY A 140 -2.80 6.17 11.72
C GLY A 140 -2.48 4.75 11.28
N MET A 141 -3.41 4.06 10.62
CA MET A 141 -3.13 2.80 9.94
C MET A 141 -2.28 3.03 8.70
N ASP A 142 -1.19 2.29 8.56
CA ASP A 142 -0.29 2.39 7.42
C ASP A 142 0.29 1.04 6.97
N ALA A 143 -0.20 -0.05 7.56
CA ALA A 143 0.10 -1.40 7.11
C ALA A 143 -1.12 -2.32 7.29
N TRP A 144 -1.28 -3.28 6.40
CA TRP A 144 -2.24 -4.37 6.54
C TRP A 144 -1.75 -5.63 5.85
N VAL A 145 -2.32 -6.76 6.25
CA VAL A 145 -1.98 -8.09 5.74
C VAL A 145 -3.21 -8.73 5.08
N VAL A 146 -2.95 -9.45 3.98
CA VAL A 146 -3.95 -10.15 3.18
C VAL A 146 -3.92 -11.64 3.49
N ASN A 147 -5.08 -12.20 3.78
CA ASN A 147 -5.28 -13.59 4.18
C ASN A 147 -4.29 -14.08 5.28
N PRO A 148 -4.21 -13.39 6.43
CA PRO A 148 -3.26 -13.76 7.46
C PRO A 148 -3.62 -15.09 8.15
N ASN A 149 -2.59 -15.82 8.58
CA ASN A 149 -2.70 -16.96 9.46
C ASN A 149 -3.46 -16.58 10.73
N LYS A 150 -4.50 -17.34 11.03
CA LYS A 150 -5.35 -17.09 12.19
C LYS A 150 -4.64 -17.54 13.46
N ARG A 151 -4.78 -16.75 14.52
CA ARG A 151 -4.40 -17.15 15.88
C ARG A 151 -5.05 -18.49 16.25
N ALA A 152 -4.28 -19.43 16.78
CA ALA A 152 -4.81 -20.68 17.30
C ALA A 152 -5.59 -20.41 18.60
N LYS A 153 -6.68 -21.17 18.83
CA LYS A 153 -7.50 -21.04 20.05
C LYS A 153 -6.73 -21.32 21.35
N THR A 154 -5.59 -21.99 21.25
CA THR A 154 -4.73 -22.41 22.37
C THR A 154 -3.64 -21.41 22.69
N GLU A 155 -3.42 -20.39 21.85
CA GLU A 155 -2.40 -19.37 22.12
C GLU A 155 -2.80 -18.48 23.30
N PRO A 156 -1.88 -18.21 24.25
CA PRO A 156 -2.17 -17.34 25.39
C PRO A 156 -2.44 -15.91 24.92
N VAL A 157 -3.35 -15.20 25.58
CA VAL A 157 -3.60 -13.78 25.29
C VAL A 157 -2.58 -12.93 26.05
N PRO A 158 -1.92 -11.94 25.42
CA PRO A 158 -1.00 -11.05 26.11
C PRO A 158 -1.62 -10.43 27.36
N GLU A 159 -0.88 -10.45 28.48
CA GLU A 159 -1.34 -9.92 29.77
C GLU A 159 -1.29 -8.38 29.84
N ASN A 160 -0.59 -7.72 28.89
CA ASN A 160 -0.46 -6.27 28.81
C ASN A 160 -1.75 -5.61 28.31
N ARG A 161 -2.78 -5.63 29.16
CA ARG A 161 -4.09 -5.06 28.88
C ARG A 161 -4.14 -3.56 29.23
N PRO A 162 -4.84 -2.74 28.43
CA PRO A 162 -5.06 -1.35 28.77
C PRO A 162 -5.86 -1.20 30.07
N TYR A 163 -5.53 -0.14 30.81
CA TYR A 163 -6.41 0.39 31.85
C TYR A 163 -7.06 1.68 31.32
N PRO A 164 -8.40 1.80 31.33
CA PRO A 164 -9.38 0.79 31.73
C PRO A 164 -9.55 -0.29 30.63
N ALA A 165 -9.86 -1.51 31.05
CA ALA A 165 -10.11 -2.63 30.16
C ALA A 165 -11.26 -2.28 29.21
N ILE A 166 -11.06 -2.50 27.91
CA ILE A 166 -12.17 -2.56 26.95
C ILE A 166 -13.09 -3.68 27.45
N ILE A 167 -14.36 -3.35 27.69
CA ILE A 167 -15.32 -4.19 28.45
C ILE A 167 -15.68 -5.49 27.70
N ASP A 168 -15.42 -5.55 26.40
CA ASP A 168 -15.71 -6.69 25.56
C ASP A 168 -14.52 -7.67 25.51
N GLU A 169 -14.68 -8.86 26.09
CA GLU A 169 -13.68 -9.91 26.07
C GLU A 169 -13.32 -10.34 24.64
N GLU A 170 -14.25 -10.33 23.67
CA GLU A 170 -13.98 -10.74 22.29
C GLU A 170 -13.09 -9.73 21.54
N LEU A 171 -13.30 -8.43 21.77
CA LEU A 171 -12.45 -7.36 21.21
C LEU A 171 -11.06 -7.30 21.87
N ASN A 172 -10.89 -7.94 23.04
CA ASN A 172 -9.57 -8.03 23.67
C ASN A 172 -8.66 -9.09 23.03
N HIS A 173 -9.17 -9.95 22.14
CA HIS A 173 -8.38 -10.99 21.50
C HIS A 173 -7.75 -10.52 20.18
N PRO A 174 -6.42 -10.60 20.03
CA PRO A 174 -5.77 -10.38 18.74
C PRO A 174 -6.31 -11.33 17.67
N VAL A 175 -6.45 -10.81 16.45
CA VAL A 175 -6.85 -11.57 15.26
C VAL A 175 -5.65 -12.33 14.70
N LEU A 176 -4.47 -11.70 14.72
CA LEU A 176 -3.22 -12.24 14.21
C LEU A 176 -2.57 -13.20 15.23
N CYS A 177 -1.86 -14.22 14.74
CA CYS A 177 -1.02 -15.08 15.58
C CYS A 177 0.15 -14.29 16.17
N GLU A 178 0.69 -14.74 17.30
CA GLU A 178 1.74 -14.00 18.02
C GLU A 178 3.00 -13.74 17.18
N GLU A 179 3.41 -14.70 16.35
CA GLU A 179 4.56 -14.56 15.46
C GLU A 179 4.37 -13.45 14.44
N LEU A 180 3.20 -13.37 13.81
CA LEU A 180 2.86 -12.31 12.87
C LEU A 180 2.79 -10.95 13.57
N ARG A 181 2.22 -10.88 14.78
CA ARG A 181 2.22 -9.62 15.57
C ARG A 181 3.63 -9.15 15.89
N ASN A 182 4.51 -10.07 16.26
CA ASN A 182 5.91 -9.76 16.51
C ASN A 182 6.58 -9.26 15.22
N ALA A 183 6.37 -9.94 14.09
CA ALA A 183 6.91 -9.50 12.80
C ALA A 183 6.40 -8.10 12.38
N MET A 184 5.10 -7.83 12.57
CA MET A 184 4.51 -6.50 12.34
C MET A 184 5.10 -5.44 13.28
N PHE A 185 5.33 -5.78 14.55
CA PHE A 185 6.03 -4.89 15.48
C PHE A 185 7.47 -4.60 15.04
N TRP A 186 8.23 -5.59 14.58
CA TRP A 186 9.57 -5.34 14.02
C TRP A 186 9.51 -4.42 12.81
N LEU A 187 8.51 -4.61 11.94
CA LEU A 187 8.29 -3.78 10.76
C LEU A 187 8.00 -2.32 11.11
N THR A 188 7.12 -2.04 12.08
CA THR A 188 6.59 -0.68 12.33
C THR A 188 7.01 -0.03 13.64
N GLY A 189 7.44 -0.80 14.64
CA GLY A 189 7.63 -0.35 16.03
C GLY A 189 8.89 0.46 16.30
N HIS A 190 9.78 0.58 15.32
CA HIS A 190 11.07 1.26 15.45
C HIS A 190 11.14 2.61 14.73
N ARG A 191 9.98 3.23 14.46
CA ARG A 191 9.90 4.55 13.84
C ARG A 191 10.77 5.56 14.57
N ASN A 192 11.62 6.26 13.82
CA ASN A 192 12.53 7.23 14.41
C ASN A 192 11.80 8.54 14.70
N PRO A 193 11.73 9.02 15.96
CA PRO A 193 11.07 10.28 16.29
C PRO A 193 11.68 11.51 15.61
N GLN A 194 12.97 11.46 15.27
CA GLN A 194 13.68 12.53 14.57
C GLN A 194 13.43 12.50 13.06
N ASN A 195 13.04 11.34 12.52
CA ASN A 195 12.77 11.16 11.11
C ASN A 195 11.38 10.52 10.92
N LYS A 196 10.35 11.37 10.97
CA LYS A 196 8.94 10.99 10.71
C LYS A 196 8.68 10.47 9.29
N HIS A 197 9.71 10.44 8.45
CA HIS A 197 9.67 9.91 7.10
C HIS A 197 10.18 8.46 7.03
N ALA A 198 10.73 7.92 8.13
CA ALA A 198 11.18 6.53 8.21
C ALA A 198 10.14 5.66 8.94
N CYS A 199 9.29 4.97 8.16
CA CYS A 199 8.11 4.29 8.68
C CYS A 199 8.29 2.78 8.90
N PHE A 200 9.11 2.13 8.07
CA PHE A 200 9.16 0.67 7.97
C PHE A 200 10.59 0.12 8.00
N GLN A 201 10.78 -1.02 8.65
CA GLN A 201 12.01 -1.81 8.59
C GLN A 201 11.92 -2.86 7.48
N PRO A 202 12.74 -2.75 6.42
CA PRO A 202 12.63 -3.63 5.25
C PRO A 202 12.94 -5.10 5.59
N VAL A 203 13.86 -5.33 6.52
CA VAL A 203 14.28 -6.68 6.97
C VAL A 203 13.16 -7.47 7.64
N ALA A 204 12.10 -6.82 8.12
CA ALA A 204 10.96 -7.50 8.74
C ALA A 204 9.93 -7.99 7.72
N ILE A 205 9.99 -7.54 6.45
CA ILE A 205 9.00 -7.89 5.42
C ILE A 205 8.94 -9.40 5.19
N PRO A 206 10.06 -10.13 4.98
CA PRO A 206 10.00 -11.59 4.80
C PRO A 206 9.38 -12.31 6.01
N GLU A 207 9.70 -11.87 7.23
CA GLU A 207 9.14 -12.45 8.45
C GLU A 207 7.62 -12.27 8.55
N VAL A 208 7.09 -11.15 8.06
CA VAL A 208 5.63 -10.93 7.97
C VAL A 208 5.02 -11.87 6.93
N LEU A 209 5.64 -11.97 5.75
CA LEU A 209 5.13 -12.75 4.61
C LEU A 209 5.11 -14.26 4.86
N LYS A 210 5.83 -14.77 5.86
CA LYS A 210 5.70 -16.17 6.31
C LYS A 210 4.31 -16.52 6.85
N TYR A 211 3.49 -15.51 7.19
CA TYR A 211 2.20 -15.68 7.86
C TYR A 211 1.02 -15.04 7.11
N CYS A 212 1.20 -14.55 5.89
CA CYS A 212 0.14 -13.96 5.07
C CYS A 212 0.49 -14.04 3.58
N ASP A 213 -0.52 -13.99 2.70
CA ASP A 213 -0.29 -14.07 1.25
C ASP A 213 0.35 -12.78 0.70
N ALA A 214 -0.02 -11.64 1.28
CA ALA A 214 0.58 -10.35 0.95
C ALA A 214 0.60 -9.39 2.15
N LEU A 215 1.63 -8.55 2.17
CA LEU A 215 1.75 -7.39 3.06
C LEU A 215 1.56 -6.12 2.22
N VAL A 216 0.71 -5.21 2.68
CA VAL A 216 0.51 -3.93 2.04
C VAL A 216 0.94 -2.81 2.98
N LEU A 217 1.76 -1.91 2.46
CA LEU A 217 2.29 -0.74 3.16
C LEU A 217 1.82 0.54 2.48
N LEU A 218 1.46 1.54 3.28
CA LEU A 218 1.20 2.89 2.79
C LEU A 218 2.50 3.68 2.75
N HIS A 219 2.99 3.88 1.54
CA HIS A 219 4.11 4.75 1.27
C HIS A 219 3.63 6.16 0.92
N LYS A 220 4.46 7.17 1.15
CA LYS A 220 4.19 8.56 0.76
C LYS A 220 4.63 8.79 -0.67
N ASP A 221 3.72 9.27 -1.51
CA ASP A 221 4.06 9.94 -2.76
C ASP A 221 4.20 11.47 -2.52
N LYS A 222 4.14 12.26 -3.58
CA LYS A 222 4.41 13.69 -3.57
C LYS A 222 3.31 14.48 -2.88
N HIS A 223 2.06 14.06 -3.02
CA HIS A 223 0.89 14.79 -2.52
C HIS A 223 -0.01 13.92 -1.63
N ASP A 224 -0.05 12.61 -1.85
CA ASP A 224 -0.82 11.66 -1.05
C ASP A 224 -0.10 10.30 -0.96
N VAL A 225 -0.75 9.26 -0.40
CA VAL A 225 -0.19 7.92 -0.24
C VAL A 225 -0.16 7.12 -1.54
N CYS A 226 0.66 6.08 -1.58
CA CYS A 226 0.69 5.05 -2.60
C CYS A 226 0.75 3.67 -1.92
N LEU A 227 0.26 2.65 -2.61
CA LEU A 227 0.25 1.28 -2.10
C LEU A 227 1.56 0.60 -2.48
N GLY A 228 2.26 0.02 -1.50
CA GLY A 228 3.31 -0.97 -1.72
C GLY A 228 2.82 -2.33 -1.31
N ILE A 229 2.63 -3.24 -2.26
CA ILE A 229 2.18 -4.62 -2.06
C ILE A 229 3.40 -5.53 -2.16
N TYR A 230 3.62 -6.36 -1.16
CA TYR A 230 4.75 -7.26 -1.04
C TYR A 230 4.26 -8.69 -0.90
N THR A 231 4.93 -9.63 -1.56
CA THR A 231 4.59 -11.06 -1.54
C THR A 231 5.84 -11.92 -1.77
N LEU A 232 5.81 -13.17 -1.32
CA LEU A 232 6.82 -14.19 -1.63
C LEU A 232 6.46 -14.98 -2.90
N ASP A 233 5.22 -14.87 -3.37
CA ASP A 233 4.73 -15.60 -4.53
C ASP A 233 4.80 -14.72 -5.78
N ALA A 234 5.63 -15.14 -6.75
CA ALA A 234 5.78 -14.45 -8.03
C ALA A 234 4.49 -14.49 -8.87
N GLU A 235 3.66 -15.51 -8.64
CA GLU A 235 2.40 -15.75 -9.32
C GLU A 235 1.22 -15.19 -8.54
N PHE A 236 1.46 -14.38 -7.50
CA PHE A 236 0.40 -13.70 -6.76
C PHE A 236 -0.30 -12.69 -7.67
N GLU A 237 -1.32 -13.17 -8.37
CA GLU A 237 -2.13 -12.40 -9.29
C GLU A 237 -3.07 -11.49 -8.51
N PHE A 238 -2.78 -10.19 -8.51
CA PHE A 238 -3.84 -9.20 -8.44
C PHE A 238 -3.94 -8.57 -9.83
N SER A 239 -5.15 -8.61 -10.39
CA SER A 239 -5.39 -8.14 -11.75
C SER A 239 -5.35 -6.63 -11.78
N ILE A 240 -4.21 -6.09 -12.18
CA ILE A 240 -4.04 -4.67 -12.46
C ILE A 240 -5.02 -4.23 -13.58
N ASP A 241 -5.36 -5.13 -14.51
CA ASP A 241 -6.35 -4.87 -15.55
C ASP A 241 -7.77 -4.73 -14.97
N GLU A 242 -8.09 -5.42 -13.86
CA GLU A 242 -9.38 -5.22 -13.18
C GLU A 242 -9.52 -3.80 -12.61
N ILE A 243 -8.42 -3.10 -12.28
CA ILE A 243 -8.49 -1.68 -11.91
C ILE A 243 -9.01 -0.87 -13.08
N GLN A 244 -8.51 -1.13 -14.29
CA GLN A 244 -8.93 -0.42 -15.49
C GLN A 244 -10.42 -0.66 -15.76
N GLU A 245 -10.88 -1.91 -15.68
CA GLU A 245 -12.27 -2.29 -15.94
C GLU A 245 -13.24 -1.78 -14.88
N LYS A 246 -12.95 -2.02 -13.60
CA LYS A 246 -13.89 -1.72 -12.50
C LYS A 246 -13.91 -0.25 -12.11
N LEU A 247 -12.77 0.44 -12.21
CA LEU A 247 -12.66 1.86 -11.83
C LEU A 247 -12.71 2.80 -13.04
N SER A 248 -12.90 2.28 -14.26
CA SER A 248 -12.93 3.09 -15.49
C SER A 248 -11.73 4.04 -15.60
N SER A 249 -10.56 3.54 -15.21
CA SER A 249 -9.34 4.32 -15.07
C SER A 249 -8.27 3.84 -16.04
N LEU A 250 -7.40 4.74 -16.49
CA LEU A 250 -6.25 4.34 -17.29
C LEU A 250 -5.16 3.75 -16.40
N VAL A 251 -4.59 2.62 -16.80
CA VAL A 251 -3.49 2.00 -16.06
C VAL A 251 -2.18 2.08 -16.85
N ILE A 252 -1.12 2.55 -16.20
CA ILE A 252 0.16 2.90 -16.83
C ILE A 252 1.29 2.12 -16.13
N PRO A 253 2.00 1.24 -16.85
CA PRO A 253 3.16 0.55 -16.31
C PRO A 253 4.38 1.49 -16.22
N PHE A 254 5.16 1.31 -15.16
CA PHE A 254 6.43 2.00 -14.94
C PHE A 254 7.56 1.00 -14.68
N SER A 255 8.71 1.26 -15.29
CA SER A 255 9.96 0.51 -15.04
C SER A 255 10.59 0.76 -13.67
N ILE A 256 10.16 1.83 -12.99
CA ILE A 256 10.57 2.19 -11.63
C ILE A 256 9.32 2.53 -10.81
N PRO A 257 9.38 2.51 -9.47
CA PRO A 257 8.22 2.88 -8.65
C PRO A 257 7.62 4.24 -9.05
N PRO A 258 6.28 4.36 -9.16
CA PRO A 258 5.60 5.58 -9.62
C PRO A 258 5.89 6.81 -8.76
N MET A 259 6.26 6.63 -7.48
CA MET A 259 6.75 7.67 -6.59
C MET A 259 7.99 8.42 -7.13
N LEU A 260 8.88 7.69 -7.80
CA LEU A 260 10.11 8.19 -8.41
C LEU A 260 9.90 8.61 -9.87
N ALA A 261 8.80 8.14 -10.47
CA ALA A 261 8.58 8.30 -11.87
C ALA A 261 8.23 9.73 -12.27
N ARG A 262 8.63 10.05 -13.51
CA ARG A 262 8.23 11.26 -14.22
C ARG A 262 6.94 10.98 -14.97
N TRP A 263 5.81 11.10 -14.26
CA TRP A 263 4.46 10.90 -14.81
C TRP A 263 4.24 11.68 -16.11
N ASP A 264 4.78 12.90 -16.20
CA ASP A 264 4.68 13.74 -17.40
C ASP A 264 5.29 13.13 -18.65
N ARG A 265 6.36 12.35 -18.46
CA ARG A 265 7.07 11.65 -19.52
C ARG A 265 6.40 10.31 -19.81
N ALA A 266 6.09 9.53 -18.79
CA ALA A 266 5.48 8.21 -18.94
C ALA A 266 4.11 8.29 -19.65
N LEU A 267 3.28 9.27 -19.30
CA LEU A 267 2.00 9.49 -19.97
C LEU A 267 2.15 9.80 -21.46
N LYS A 268 3.18 10.57 -21.83
CA LYS A 268 3.47 10.86 -23.24
C LYS A 268 3.98 9.64 -23.98
N GLU A 269 4.88 8.88 -23.37
CA GLU A 269 5.41 7.64 -23.94
C GLU A 269 4.28 6.61 -24.14
N PHE A 270 3.44 6.42 -23.12
CA PHE A 270 2.26 5.55 -23.18
C PHE A 270 1.28 5.97 -24.28
N TYR A 271 0.97 7.26 -24.39
CA TYR A 271 0.10 7.76 -25.45
C TYR A 271 0.69 7.52 -26.85
N LEU A 272 1.99 7.75 -27.02
CA LEU A 272 2.68 7.48 -28.29
C LEU A 272 2.67 5.99 -28.62
N GLU A 273 2.92 5.10 -27.65
CA GLU A 273 2.86 3.66 -27.84
C GLU A 273 1.45 3.21 -28.27
N LYS A 274 0.40 3.68 -27.59
CA LYS A 274 -0.99 3.36 -27.97
C LYS A 274 -1.37 3.85 -29.36
N HIS A 275 -0.96 5.07 -29.73
CA HIS A 275 -1.18 5.59 -31.08
C HIS A 275 -0.42 4.80 -32.15
N ILE A 276 0.78 4.31 -31.84
CA ILE A 276 1.54 3.44 -32.76
C ILE A 276 0.85 2.08 -32.90
N GLU A 277 0.35 1.49 -31.81
CA GLU A 277 -0.42 0.23 -31.85
C GLU A 277 -1.68 0.38 -32.72
N GLU A 278 -2.46 1.44 -32.53
CA GLU A 278 -3.67 1.73 -33.32
C GLU A 278 -3.35 1.91 -34.81
N LEU A 279 -2.28 2.65 -35.14
CA LEU A 279 -1.84 2.82 -36.53
C LEU A 279 -1.27 1.53 -37.13
N SER A 280 -0.64 0.67 -36.34
CA SER A 280 -0.14 -0.63 -36.81
C SER A 280 -1.29 -1.61 -37.10
N PHE A 281 -2.34 -1.58 -36.27
CA PHE A 281 -3.54 -2.40 -36.45
C PHE A 281 -4.29 -2.04 -37.75
N LEU A 282 -4.49 -0.74 -38.00
CA LEU A 282 -5.11 -0.25 -39.23
C LEU A 282 -4.34 -0.62 -40.51
N ASN A 283 -3.00 -0.63 -40.46
CA ASN A 283 -2.19 -1.04 -41.62
C ASN A 283 -2.19 -2.56 -41.84
N THR A 284 -2.66 -3.36 -40.88
CA THR A 284 -2.73 -4.82 -41.03
C THR A 284 -4.06 -5.24 -41.66
N GLU A 285 -5.16 -4.58 -41.30
CA GLU A 285 -6.49 -4.83 -41.89
C GLU A 285 -6.56 -4.43 -43.39
N ASP A 286 -5.86 -3.36 -43.79
CA ASP A 286 -5.77 -2.96 -45.21
C ASP A 286 -4.94 -3.93 -46.08
N SER A 287 -4.20 -4.86 -45.47
CA SER A 287 -3.39 -5.85 -46.21
C SER A 287 -4.12 -7.16 -46.47
N GLU A 288 -5.12 -7.53 -45.66
CA GLU A 288 -5.89 -8.77 -45.82
C GLU A 288 -7.05 -8.64 -46.83
N GLU A 289 -7.57 -7.43 -47.09
CA GLU A 289 -8.59 -7.22 -48.15
C GLU A 289 -8.00 -7.17 -49.58
N SER A 290 -6.68 -7.28 -49.74
CA SER A 290 -6.00 -7.19 -51.04
C SER A 290 -5.56 -8.54 -51.64
N GLU A 291 -5.80 -9.66 -50.95
CA GLU A 291 -5.42 -11.01 -51.42
C GLU A 291 -6.59 -11.87 -51.95
N GLU A 292 -7.84 -11.38 -51.97
CA GLU A 292 -8.99 -12.14 -52.50
C GLU A 292 -9.33 -11.90 -53.99
N ASP A 293 -8.51 -11.12 -54.71
CA ASP A 293 -8.73 -10.80 -56.15
C ASP A 293 -7.55 -11.24 -57.07
N GLU A 294 -6.99 -12.45 -56.86
CA GLU A 294 -6.16 -13.15 -57.88
C GLU A 294 -6.64 -14.58 -58.20
#